data_AF-A0A9D2DRL1-F1
#
_entry.id   AF-A0A9D2DRL1-F1
#
_cell.length_a   1.000
_cell.length_b   1.000
_cell.length_c   1.000
_cell.angle_alpha   90.00
_cell.angle_beta   90.00
_cell.angle_gamma   90.00
#
_symmetry.space_group_name_H-M   'P 1'
#
loop_
_entity.id
_entity.type
_entity.pdbx_description
1 polymer ?
#
loop_
_entity_poly.entity_id
_entity_poly.type
_entity_poly.pdbx_seq_one_letter_code
_entity_poly.pdbx_strand_id
1 'polypeptide(L)'
;MPQHIIVSEYDPAWPLKYETEKEKIEAILEHNCIALYHIGSTSVPRLAAKPIIDIMAAVRSLEQADAAAEKFSRIGYEYLGEFGIPGRRYLRKGGDERTHQIHIFQADDRKNIERHLAFRDYLRTHEEERREYAALKKELARRFPYDIDGYCDGKEEFVRAMEKQALSQYDPSWDRLYIAARKVQSERALSPLVEAGSVSAALLTEKGNIYVGVCIDTACSLGMCAERNAIANMITNGESRIVKITAVMPDGKAGMPCGACRELMMQIDSAGTTEILQDYEIKKVITLKETLPDWWKD
;
A
#
# COMPACT_ATOMS: atom_id res chain seq x y z
N MET A 1 -26.85 4.99 -21.02
CA MET A 1 -27.32 3.64 -21.44
C MET A 1 -26.75 2.61 -20.46
N PRO A 2 -27.36 1.43 -20.24
CA PRO A 2 -26.76 0.44 -19.33
C PRO A 2 -25.38 0.03 -19.87
N GLN A 3 -24.35 0.07 -19.00
CA GLN A 3 -22.99 -0.30 -19.36
C GLN A 3 -22.95 -1.75 -19.85
N HIS A 4 -22.41 -1.99 -21.05
CA HIS A 4 -22.22 -3.34 -21.56
C HIS A 4 -21.05 -4.02 -20.83
N ILE A 5 -21.27 -5.22 -20.29
CA ILE A 5 -20.29 -5.92 -19.47
C ILE A 5 -19.36 -6.72 -20.39
N ILE A 6 -18.19 -6.15 -20.67
CA ILE A 6 -17.14 -6.80 -21.44
C ILE A 6 -16.01 -7.24 -20.50
N VAL A 7 -15.65 -8.51 -20.57
CA VAL A 7 -14.44 -9.07 -19.94
C VAL A 7 -13.44 -9.37 -21.05
N SER A 8 -12.32 -8.65 -21.04
CA SER A 8 -11.21 -8.86 -21.98
C SER A 8 -10.11 -9.71 -21.35
N GLU A 9 -9.25 -10.27 -22.18
CA GLU A 9 -7.97 -10.81 -21.72
C GLU A 9 -7.13 -9.73 -21.02
N TYR A 10 -6.13 -10.18 -20.28
CA TYR A 10 -5.21 -9.28 -19.58
C TYR A 10 -4.47 -8.37 -20.58
N ASP A 11 -4.54 -7.05 -20.35
CA ASP A 11 -3.83 -6.05 -21.12
C ASP A 11 -2.55 -5.64 -20.37
N PRO A 12 -1.34 -5.89 -20.93
CA PRO A 12 -0.08 -5.50 -20.31
C PRO A 12 0.10 -3.97 -20.17
N ALA A 13 -0.76 -3.16 -20.79
CA ALA A 13 -0.79 -1.71 -20.58
C ALA A 13 -1.55 -1.27 -19.31
N TRP A 14 -2.28 -2.17 -18.62
CA TRP A 14 -3.01 -1.81 -17.39
C TRP A 14 -2.12 -1.25 -16.28
N PRO A 15 -0.93 -1.81 -15.97
CA PRO A 15 -0.02 -1.20 -15.01
C PRO A 15 0.40 0.22 -15.39
N LEU A 16 0.66 0.49 -16.67
CA LEU A 16 1.02 1.84 -17.13
C LEU A 16 -0.15 2.82 -17.00
N LYS A 17 -1.38 2.37 -17.29
CA LYS A 17 -2.61 3.17 -17.08
C LYS A 17 -2.79 3.50 -15.59
N TYR A 18 -2.50 2.54 -14.71
CA TYR A 18 -2.47 2.77 -13.27
C TYR A 18 -1.44 3.82 -12.87
N GLU A 19 -0.17 3.68 -13.25
CA GLU A 19 0.87 4.66 -12.88
C GLU A 19 0.54 6.07 -13.39
N THR A 20 0.04 6.19 -14.63
CA THR A 20 -0.37 7.48 -15.20
C THR A 20 -1.50 8.15 -14.41
N GLU A 21 -2.46 7.37 -13.91
CA GLU A 21 -3.58 7.91 -13.13
C GLU A 21 -3.19 8.15 -11.66
N LYS A 22 -2.30 7.31 -11.11
CA LYS A 22 -1.71 7.43 -9.77
C LYS A 22 -1.08 8.81 -9.59
N GLU A 23 -0.23 9.26 -10.52
CA GLU A 23 0.42 10.59 -10.45
C GLU A 23 -0.59 11.74 -10.29
N LYS A 24 -1.72 11.66 -11.01
CA LYS A 24 -2.79 12.68 -10.92
C LYS A 24 -3.48 12.64 -9.56
N ILE A 25 -3.69 11.45 -9.01
CA ILE A 25 -4.31 11.26 -7.69
C ILE A 25 -3.38 11.75 -6.58
N GLU A 26 -2.08 11.46 -6.67
CA GLU A 26 -1.05 11.97 -5.74
C GLU A 26 -1.00 13.49 -5.77
N ALA A 27 -1.05 14.11 -6.95
CA ALA A 27 -1.07 15.56 -7.07
C ALA A 27 -2.33 16.22 -6.46
N ILE A 28 -3.46 15.51 -6.41
CA ILE A 28 -4.71 16.01 -5.81
C ILE A 28 -4.70 15.84 -4.29
N LEU A 29 -4.25 14.68 -3.82
CA LEU A 29 -4.24 14.33 -2.40
C LEU A 29 -3.05 14.93 -1.64
N GLU A 30 -1.95 15.23 -2.33
CA GLU A 30 -0.75 15.87 -1.79
C GLU A 30 -0.28 15.18 -0.49
N HIS A 31 -0.04 15.96 0.56
CA HIS A 31 0.37 15.47 1.88
C HIS A 31 -0.67 14.54 2.54
N ASN A 32 -1.94 14.55 2.12
CA ASN A 32 -2.96 13.63 2.65
C ASN A 32 -2.78 12.19 2.12
N CYS A 33 -2.07 12.00 1.00
CA CYS A 33 -1.80 10.68 0.42
C CYS A 33 -0.75 9.93 1.24
N ILE A 34 -1.12 8.79 1.83
CA ILE A 34 -0.17 7.88 2.50
C ILE A 34 0.36 6.87 1.51
N ALA A 35 -0.53 6.20 0.77
CA ALA A 35 -0.18 5.17 -0.20
C ALA A 35 -1.28 5.02 -1.26
N LEU A 36 -0.88 4.61 -2.46
CA LEU A 36 -1.78 4.22 -3.55
C LEU A 36 -1.43 2.82 -4.02
N TYR A 37 -2.47 2.04 -4.29
CA TYR A 37 -2.35 0.64 -4.69
C TYR A 37 -3.16 0.38 -5.95
N HIS A 38 -2.55 -0.31 -6.92
CA HIS A 38 -3.30 -0.97 -7.99
C HIS A 38 -3.95 -2.20 -7.38
N ILE A 39 -5.28 -2.24 -7.36
CA ILE A 39 -6.08 -3.33 -6.84
C ILE A 39 -7.03 -3.85 -7.92
N GLY A 40 -7.95 -4.74 -7.54
CA GLY A 40 -8.91 -5.32 -8.47
C GLY A 40 -8.27 -6.25 -9.48
N SER A 41 -9.06 -6.72 -10.45
CA SER A 41 -8.60 -7.76 -11.38
C SER A 41 -7.52 -7.26 -12.35
N THR A 42 -7.50 -5.97 -12.68
CA THR A 42 -6.51 -5.40 -13.62
C THR A 42 -5.11 -5.29 -13.04
N SER A 43 -4.97 -5.44 -11.71
CA SER A 43 -3.67 -5.47 -11.00
C SER A 43 -3.03 -6.87 -10.94
N VAL A 44 -3.70 -7.90 -11.46
CA VAL A 44 -3.26 -9.30 -11.44
C VAL A 44 -2.85 -9.71 -12.86
N PRO A 45 -1.54 -9.93 -13.13
CA PRO A 45 -1.08 -10.41 -14.42
C PRO A 45 -1.79 -11.69 -14.86
N ARG A 46 -2.14 -11.76 -16.15
CA ARG A 46 -2.83 -12.91 -16.80
C ARG A 46 -4.29 -13.13 -16.34
N LEU A 47 -4.89 -12.24 -15.56
CA LEU A 47 -6.29 -12.32 -15.18
C LEU A 47 -7.19 -11.52 -16.13
N ALA A 48 -8.09 -12.20 -16.84
CA ALA A 48 -9.12 -11.55 -17.66
C ALA A 48 -10.04 -10.68 -16.79
N ALA A 49 -10.36 -9.46 -17.22
CA ALA A 49 -11.08 -8.48 -16.40
C ALA A 49 -11.93 -7.53 -17.25
N LYS A 50 -12.84 -6.81 -16.59
CA LYS A 50 -13.36 -5.56 -17.17
C LYS A 50 -12.19 -4.58 -17.28
N PRO A 51 -12.04 -3.82 -18.37
CA PRO A 51 -10.93 -2.89 -18.58
C PRO A 51 -11.08 -1.61 -17.73
N ILE A 52 -11.21 -1.79 -16.42
CA ILE A 52 -11.39 -0.75 -15.42
C ILE A 52 -10.22 -0.83 -14.44
N ILE A 53 -9.48 0.26 -14.30
CA ILE A 53 -8.39 0.36 -13.33
C ILE A 53 -8.98 0.67 -11.96
N ASP A 54 -8.86 -0.28 -11.03
CA ASP A 54 -9.27 -0.10 -9.64
C ASP A 54 -8.07 0.36 -8.81
N ILE A 55 -8.21 1.51 -8.15
CA ILE A 55 -7.16 2.17 -7.37
C ILE A 55 -7.63 2.26 -5.93
N MET A 56 -6.79 1.87 -4.98
CA MET A 56 -7.05 2.09 -3.56
C MET A 56 -6.11 3.15 -3.02
N ALA A 57 -6.64 4.17 -2.37
CA ALA A 57 -5.87 5.20 -1.69
C ALA A 57 -6.01 5.04 -0.18
N ALA A 58 -4.89 4.93 0.53
CA ALA A 58 -4.84 5.12 1.97
C ALA A 58 -4.51 6.60 2.25
N VAL A 59 -5.33 7.27 3.04
CA VAL A 59 -5.17 8.71 3.34
C VAL A 59 -5.07 8.98 4.84
N ARG A 60 -4.54 10.15 5.21
CA ARG A 60 -4.45 10.60 6.61
C ARG A 60 -5.82 10.96 7.17
N SER A 61 -6.64 11.65 6.38
CA SER A 61 -7.95 12.16 6.74
C SER A 61 -8.91 12.05 5.56
N LEU A 62 -10.10 11.51 5.82
CA LEU A 62 -11.17 11.46 4.84
C LEU A 62 -11.76 12.85 4.61
N GLU A 63 -11.81 13.70 5.62
CA GLU A 63 -12.29 15.07 5.52
C GLU A 63 -11.45 15.91 4.55
N GLN A 64 -10.13 15.71 4.55
CA GLN A 64 -9.24 16.34 3.56
C GLN A 64 -9.45 15.76 2.15
N ALA A 65 -9.77 14.48 2.03
CA ALA A 65 -10.13 13.88 0.74
C ALA A 65 -11.48 14.41 0.23
N ASP A 66 -12.44 14.67 1.12
CA ASP A 66 -13.72 15.30 0.83
C ASP A 66 -13.52 16.75 0.36
N ALA A 67 -12.65 17.51 1.04
CA ALA A 67 -12.29 18.88 0.63
C ALA A 67 -11.64 18.93 -0.77
N ALA A 68 -11.02 17.84 -1.22
CA ALA A 68 -10.43 17.71 -2.55
C ALA A 68 -11.41 17.23 -3.64
N ALA A 69 -12.69 16.99 -3.32
CA ALA A 69 -13.67 16.42 -4.26
C ALA A 69 -13.82 17.22 -5.57
N GLU A 70 -13.73 18.56 -5.52
CA GLU A 70 -13.79 19.39 -6.72
C GLU A 70 -12.57 19.18 -7.63
N LYS A 71 -11.37 19.01 -7.05
CA LYS A 71 -10.14 18.72 -7.82
C LYS A 71 -10.28 17.38 -8.57
N PHE A 72 -10.87 16.35 -7.95
CA PHE A 72 -11.18 15.09 -8.62
C PHE A 72 -12.22 15.26 -9.74
N SER A 73 -13.24 16.09 -9.52
CA SER A 73 -14.27 16.38 -10.53
C SER A 73 -13.67 17.03 -11.78
N ARG A 74 -12.69 17.94 -11.62
CA ARG A 74 -11.98 18.59 -12.73
C ARG A 74 -11.22 17.63 -13.65
N ILE A 75 -10.79 16.47 -13.14
CA ILE A 75 -10.13 15.42 -13.94
C ILE A 75 -11.08 14.30 -14.38
N GLY A 76 -12.39 14.50 -14.21
CA GLY A 76 -13.45 13.63 -14.73
C GLY A 76 -13.97 12.55 -13.78
N TYR A 77 -13.70 12.64 -12.48
CA TYR A 77 -14.28 11.72 -11.49
C TYR A 77 -15.63 12.23 -10.97
N GLU A 78 -16.58 11.32 -10.84
CA GLU A 78 -17.76 11.48 -10.01
C GLU A 78 -17.43 11.03 -8.58
N TYR A 79 -17.64 11.91 -7.60
CA TYR A 79 -17.38 11.65 -6.19
C TYR A 79 -18.66 11.18 -5.48
N LEU A 80 -18.73 9.89 -5.12
CA LEU A 80 -19.98 9.23 -4.69
C LEU A 80 -20.09 9.01 -3.17
N GLY A 81 -19.10 9.49 -2.38
CA GLY A 81 -19.06 9.23 -0.95
C GLY A 81 -18.85 7.75 -0.62
N GLU A 82 -19.49 7.22 0.42
CA GLU A 82 -19.28 5.84 0.88
C GLU A 82 -19.73 4.77 -0.13
N PHE A 83 -20.88 5.01 -0.77
CA PHE A 83 -21.46 4.15 -1.79
C PHE A 83 -21.56 2.67 -1.36
N GLY A 84 -22.07 2.41 -0.15
CA GLY A 84 -22.33 1.06 0.37
C GLY A 84 -21.21 0.44 1.20
N ILE A 85 -20.05 1.10 1.36
CA ILE A 85 -18.99 0.67 2.30
C ILE A 85 -18.74 1.80 3.30
N PRO A 86 -19.07 1.62 4.59
CA PRO A 86 -18.82 2.62 5.62
C PRO A 86 -17.34 3.05 5.67
N GLY A 87 -17.10 4.35 5.79
CA GLY A 87 -15.74 4.92 5.85
C GLY A 87 -15.00 4.98 4.51
N ARG A 88 -15.60 4.54 3.40
CA ARG A 88 -15.01 4.67 2.06
C ARG A 88 -15.30 6.05 1.47
N ARG A 89 -14.47 6.49 0.52
CA ARG A 89 -14.88 7.41 -0.55
C ARG A 89 -14.67 6.73 -1.89
N TYR A 90 -15.75 6.57 -2.63
CA TYR A 90 -15.78 5.90 -3.91
C TYR A 90 -15.88 6.94 -5.02
N LEU A 91 -14.96 6.85 -5.98
CA LEU A 91 -14.97 7.70 -7.15
C LEU A 91 -14.96 6.84 -8.41
N ARG A 92 -15.61 7.34 -9.48
CA ARG A 92 -15.62 6.67 -10.77
C ARG A 92 -15.41 7.65 -11.92
N LYS A 93 -14.80 7.18 -13.01
CA LYS A 93 -14.51 7.98 -14.22
C LYS A 93 -14.80 7.20 -15.49
N GLY A 94 -15.20 7.90 -16.55
CA GLY A 94 -15.49 7.33 -17.88
C GLY A 94 -16.98 7.27 -18.27
N GLY A 95 -17.89 7.75 -17.42
CA GLY A 95 -19.33 7.73 -17.70
C GLY A 95 -19.86 6.31 -17.90
N ASP A 96 -20.64 6.11 -18.97
CA ASP A 96 -21.20 4.80 -19.35
C ASP A 96 -20.09 3.76 -19.63
N GLU A 97 -18.98 4.17 -20.22
CA GLU A 97 -17.79 3.34 -20.49
C GLU A 97 -16.71 3.58 -19.42
N ARG A 98 -17.03 3.13 -18.20
CA ARG A 98 -16.17 3.30 -17.03
C ARG A 98 -14.74 2.82 -17.30
N THR A 99 -13.75 3.64 -16.92
CA THR A 99 -12.32 3.36 -17.11
C THR A 99 -11.55 3.26 -15.80
N HIS A 100 -11.94 4.01 -14.77
CA HIS A 100 -11.24 4.04 -13.49
C HIS A 100 -12.23 4.05 -12.32
N GLN A 101 -11.78 3.46 -11.21
CA GLN A 101 -12.45 3.49 -9.92
C GLN A 101 -11.43 3.78 -8.83
N ILE A 102 -11.77 4.64 -7.88
CA ILE A 102 -10.94 4.92 -6.71
C ILE A 102 -11.72 4.54 -5.46
N HIS A 103 -11.05 3.81 -4.57
CA HIS A 103 -11.50 3.46 -3.24
C HIS A 103 -10.57 4.13 -2.23
N ILE A 104 -11.00 5.23 -1.64
CA ILE A 104 -10.25 5.94 -0.60
C ILE A 104 -10.68 5.43 0.77
N PHE A 105 -9.71 5.05 1.59
CA PHE A 105 -9.90 4.67 2.99
C PHE A 105 -8.94 5.45 3.87
N GLN A 106 -9.35 5.72 5.11
CA GLN A 106 -8.40 6.23 6.11
C GLN A 106 -7.36 5.14 6.42
N ALA A 107 -6.11 5.53 6.66
CA ALA A 107 -5.00 4.59 6.83
C ALA A 107 -5.11 3.66 8.05
N ASP A 108 -5.99 3.96 9.01
CA ASP A 108 -6.31 3.08 10.14
C ASP A 108 -7.44 2.09 9.86
N ASP A 109 -8.11 2.18 8.70
CA ASP A 109 -9.06 1.17 8.21
C ASP A 109 -8.33 -0.06 7.67
N ARG A 110 -7.67 -0.76 8.59
CA ARG A 110 -6.90 -1.97 8.34
C ARG A 110 -7.74 -3.04 7.67
N LYS A 111 -9.01 -3.17 8.07
CA LYS A 111 -9.92 -4.20 7.54
C LYS A 111 -10.12 -4.02 6.04
N ASN A 112 -10.46 -2.81 5.59
CA ASN A 112 -10.66 -2.57 4.17
C ASN A 112 -9.34 -2.56 3.40
N ILE A 113 -8.25 -2.01 3.95
CA ILE A 113 -6.97 -2.01 3.24
C ILE A 113 -6.45 -3.44 3.04
N GLU A 114 -6.39 -4.23 4.13
CA GLU A 114 -5.82 -5.58 4.12
C GLU A 114 -6.62 -6.53 3.25
N ARG A 115 -7.97 -6.46 3.23
CA ARG A 115 -8.77 -7.36 2.38
C ARG A 115 -8.50 -7.19 0.88
N HIS A 116 -8.29 -5.96 0.41
CA HIS A 116 -8.02 -5.73 -1.02
C HIS A 116 -6.60 -6.15 -1.39
N LEU A 117 -5.61 -5.87 -0.53
CA LEU A 117 -4.21 -6.27 -0.75
C LEU A 117 -4.08 -7.79 -0.70
N ALA A 118 -4.65 -8.44 0.31
CA ALA A 118 -4.66 -9.89 0.45
C ALA A 118 -5.26 -10.55 -0.79
N PHE A 119 -6.45 -10.11 -1.23
CA PHE A 119 -7.12 -10.69 -2.39
C PHE A 119 -6.29 -10.55 -3.68
N ARG A 120 -5.70 -9.37 -3.92
CA ARG A 120 -4.82 -9.13 -5.06
C ARG A 120 -3.59 -10.04 -5.03
N ASP A 121 -2.89 -10.06 -3.90
CA ASP A 121 -1.62 -10.76 -3.76
C ASP A 121 -1.82 -12.28 -3.81
N TYR A 122 -2.94 -12.78 -3.25
CA TYR A 122 -3.37 -14.17 -3.39
C TYR A 122 -3.52 -14.56 -4.85
N LEU A 123 -4.28 -13.80 -5.65
CA LEU A 123 -4.50 -14.11 -7.07
C LEU A 123 -3.23 -13.97 -7.94
N ARG A 124 -2.21 -13.24 -7.47
CA ARG A 124 -0.91 -13.16 -8.16
C ARG A 124 -0.11 -14.46 -8.02
N THR A 125 -0.28 -15.19 -6.93
CA THR A 125 0.49 -16.41 -6.62
C THR A 125 -0.31 -17.71 -6.80
N HIS A 126 -1.64 -17.64 -6.90
CA HIS A 126 -2.54 -18.80 -7.01
C HIS A 126 -3.12 -18.93 -8.42
N GLU A 127 -2.43 -19.69 -9.28
CA GLU A 127 -2.75 -19.80 -10.71
C GLU A 127 -4.08 -20.47 -11.00
N GLU A 128 -4.43 -21.53 -10.27
CA GLU A 128 -5.68 -22.28 -10.49
C GLU A 128 -6.91 -21.43 -10.12
N GLU A 129 -6.90 -20.79 -8.96
CA GLU A 129 -7.97 -19.88 -8.49
C GLU A 129 -8.09 -18.66 -9.41
N ARG A 130 -6.97 -18.12 -9.90
CA ARG A 130 -6.97 -17.07 -10.92
C ARG A 130 -7.68 -17.52 -12.20
N ARG A 131 -7.43 -18.75 -12.65
CA ARG A 131 -8.06 -19.32 -13.85
C ARG A 131 -9.57 -19.54 -13.64
N GLU A 132 -9.97 -20.10 -12.50
CA GLU A 132 -11.38 -20.27 -12.14
C GLU A 132 -12.11 -18.92 -12.08
N TYR A 133 -11.50 -17.92 -11.46
CA TYR A 133 -12.08 -16.59 -11.40
C TYR A 133 -12.24 -15.95 -12.78
N ALA A 134 -11.26 -16.16 -13.67
CA ALA A 134 -11.34 -15.69 -15.05
C ALA A 134 -12.49 -16.37 -15.82
N ALA A 135 -12.65 -17.68 -15.66
CA ALA A 135 -13.72 -18.45 -16.29
C ALA A 135 -15.10 -17.98 -15.82
N LEU A 136 -15.29 -17.85 -14.50
CA LEU A 136 -16.51 -17.34 -13.89
C LEU A 136 -16.88 -15.95 -14.43
N LYS A 137 -15.91 -15.02 -14.49
CA LYS A 137 -16.16 -13.67 -15.03
C LYS A 137 -16.60 -13.70 -16.49
N LYS A 138 -15.99 -14.55 -17.32
CA LYS A 138 -16.37 -14.69 -18.74
C LYS A 138 -17.76 -15.29 -18.89
N GLU A 139 -18.11 -16.28 -18.08
CA GLU A 139 -19.45 -16.87 -18.04
C GLU A 139 -20.50 -15.84 -17.65
N LEU A 140 -20.30 -15.14 -16.54
CA LEU A 140 -21.25 -14.14 -16.04
C LEU A 140 -21.41 -12.96 -16.98
N ALA A 141 -20.34 -12.53 -17.65
CA ALA A 141 -20.44 -11.47 -18.67
C ALA A 141 -21.31 -11.89 -19.87
N ARG A 142 -21.29 -13.18 -20.25
CA ARG A 142 -22.19 -13.71 -21.28
C ARG A 142 -23.63 -13.85 -20.80
N ARG A 143 -23.83 -14.22 -19.53
CA ARG A 143 -25.16 -14.40 -18.92
C ARG A 143 -25.86 -13.08 -18.61
N PHE A 144 -25.11 -12.06 -18.21
CA PHE A 144 -25.62 -10.77 -17.74
C PHE A 144 -24.98 -9.59 -18.51
N PRO A 145 -25.08 -9.50 -19.85
CA PRO A 145 -24.33 -8.51 -20.63
C PRO A 145 -24.73 -7.04 -20.37
N TYR A 146 -25.93 -6.79 -19.84
CA TYR A 146 -26.43 -5.45 -19.51
C TYR A 146 -26.95 -5.34 -18.06
N ASP A 147 -26.70 -6.36 -17.24
CA ASP A 147 -27.16 -6.45 -15.86
C ASP A 147 -25.95 -6.49 -14.92
N ILE A 148 -25.55 -5.30 -14.45
CA ILE A 148 -24.38 -5.14 -13.58
C ILE A 148 -24.61 -5.77 -12.20
N ASP A 149 -25.85 -5.78 -11.73
CA ASP A 149 -26.20 -6.32 -10.42
C ASP A 149 -26.14 -7.84 -10.48
N GLY A 150 -26.78 -8.48 -11.47
CA GLY A 150 -26.68 -9.93 -11.70
C GLY A 150 -25.25 -10.41 -11.93
N TYR A 151 -24.42 -9.62 -12.64
CA TYR A 151 -22.99 -9.92 -12.78
C TYR A 151 -22.22 -9.82 -11.46
N CYS A 152 -22.52 -8.82 -10.62
CA CYS A 152 -21.88 -8.66 -9.32
C CYS A 152 -22.29 -9.77 -8.34
N ASP A 153 -23.59 -10.04 -8.23
CA ASP A 153 -24.18 -11.06 -7.36
C ASP A 153 -23.64 -12.45 -7.71
N GLY A 154 -23.55 -12.77 -9.01
CA GLY A 154 -23.03 -14.06 -9.47
C GLY A 154 -21.57 -14.34 -9.09
N LYS A 155 -20.79 -13.30 -8.74
CA LYS A 155 -19.39 -13.46 -8.26
C LYS A 155 -19.28 -13.43 -6.75
N GLU A 156 -20.31 -12.98 -6.04
CA GLU A 156 -20.18 -12.59 -4.65
C GLU A 156 -19.71 -13.74 -3.76
N GLU A 157 -20.34 -14.91 -3.88
CA GLU A 157 -19.98 -16.10 -3.09
C GLU A 157 -18.52 -16.52 -3.35
N PHE A 158 -18.12 -16.58 -4.62
CA PHE A 158 -16.76 -16.94 -5.02
C PHE A 158 -15.72 -15.93 -4.50
N VAL A 159 -15.99 -14.62 -4.65
CA VAL A 159 -15.12 -13.55 -4.15
C VAL A 159 -15.00 -13.61 -2.62
N ARG A 160 -16.10 -13.82 -1.90
CA ARG A 160 -16.09 -13.96 -0.43
C ARG A 160 -15.27 -15.17 0.03
N ALA A 161 -15.42 -16.31 -0.64
CA ALA A 161 -14.66 -17.53 -0.32
C ALA A 161 -13.15 -17.31 -0.54
N MET A 162 -12.77 -16.74 -1.68
CA MET A 162 -11.38 -16.41 -1.96
C MET A 162 -10.82 -15.33 -1.04
N GLU A 163 -11.59 -14.28 -0.70
CA GLU A 163 -11.15 -13.24 0.24
C GLU A 163 -10.82 -13.85 1.61
N LYS A 164 -11.65 -14.80 2.09
CA LYS A 164 -11.39 -15.53 3.33
C LYS A 164 -10.10 -16.35 3.26
N GLN A 165 -9.86 -17.06 2.15
CA GLN A 165 -8.62 -17.83 1.96
C GLN A 165 -7.40 -16.91 1.89
N ALA A 166 -7.50 -15.83 1.11
CA ALA A 166 -6.46 -14.82 0.96
C ALA A 166 -6.07 -14.22 2.31
N LEU A 167 -7.05 -13.77 3.10
CA LEU A 167 -6.80 -13.22 4.43
C LEU A 167 -6.18 -14.23 5.40
N SER A 168 -6.49 -15.52 5.28
CA SER A 168 -5.92 -16.55 6.16
C SER A 168 -4.41 -16.80 5.95
N GLN A 169 -3.89 -16.45 4.78
CA GLN A 169 -2.48 -16.64 4.40
C GLN A 169 -1.71 -15.32 4.28
N TYR A 170 -2.40 -14.19 4.44
CA TYR A 170 -1.83 -12.87 4.25
C TYR A 170 -1.05 -12.44 5.51
N ASP A 171 0.20 -12.06 5.32
CA ASP A 171 0.99 -11.37 6.34
C ASP A 171 0.86 -9.85 6.15
N PRO A 172 0.06 -9.15 6.98
CA PRO A 172 -0.15 -7.72 6.84
C PRO A 172 1.01 -6.89 7.42
N SER A 173 2.02 -7.51 8.04
CA SER A 173 3.03 -6.78 8.82
C SER A 173 3.80 -5.77 7.99
N TRP A 174 4.18 -6.10 6.75
CA TRP A 174 4.88 -5.16 5.87
C TRP A 174 4.02 -3.99 5.43
N ASP A 175 2.74 -4.24 5.12
CA ASP A 175 1.79 -3.18 4.76
C ASP A 175 1.50 -2.26 5.94
N ARG A 176 1.34 -2.82 7.13
CA ARG A 176 1.18 -2.04 8.37
C ARG A 176 2.42 -1.20 8.68
N LEU A 177 3.63 -1.75 8.53
CA LEU A 177 4.88 -1.03 8.73
C LEU A 177 5.05 0.11 7.72
N TYR A 178 4.81 -0.17 6.43
CA TYR A 178 4.90 0.84 5.39
C TYR A 178 3.91 1.99 5.62
N ILE A 179 2.65 1.67 5.89
CA ILE A 179 1.61 2.67 6.22
C ILE A 179 1.98 3.46 7.47
N ALA A 180 2.51 2.81 8.51
CA ALA A 180 2.93 3.49 9.74
C ALA A 180 4.08 4.49 9.49
N ALA A 181 5.08 4.10 8.70
CA ALA A 181 6.19 4.97 8.31
C ALA A 181 5.68 6.17 7.48
N ARG A 182 4.90 5.91 6.42
CA ARG A 182 4.28 6.95 5.58
C ARG A 182 3.41 7.90 6.40
N LYS A 183 2.69 7.42 7.42
CA LYS A 183 1.86 8.24 8.30
C LYS A 183 2.67 9.22 9.15
N VAL A 184 3.95 8.99 9.44
CA VAL A 184 4.78 9.98 10.14
C VAL A 184 5.67 10.80 9.22
N GLN A 185 5.83 10.38 7.97
CA GLN A 185 6.61 11.12 6.96
C GLN A 185 5.95 12.45 6.66
N SER A 186 6.64 13.54 6.98
CA SER A 186 6.16 14.91 6.82
C SER A 186 7.39 15.81 6.81
N GLU A 187 7.90 16.06 5.62
CA GLU A 187 9.05 16.93 5.39
C GLU A 187 8.72 18.37 5.81
N ARG A 188 9.60 18.96 6.63
CA ARG A 188 9.44 20.32 7.14
C ARG A 188 10.77 20.89 7.64
N ALA A 189 10.95 22.19 7.47
CA ALA A 189 12.01 22.94 8.13
C ALA A 189 11.64 23.19 9.60
N LEU A 190 12.55 22.87 10.52
CA LEU A 190 12.42 23.19 11.94
C LEU A 190 13.09 24.53 12.28
N SER A 191 14.18 24.86 11.57
CA SER A 191 14.92 26.12 11.67
C SER A 191 15.72 26.35 10.37
N PRO A 192 16.40 27.50 10.19
CA PRO A 192 17.26 27.72 9.02
C PRO A 192 18.40 26.71 8.82
N LEU A 193 18.71 25.87 9.83
CA LEU A 193 19.82 24.90 9.79
C LEU A 193 19.36 23.45 9.96
N VAL A 194 18.06 23.21 10.16
CA VAL A 194 17.53 21.89 10.54
C VAL A 194 16.23 21.59 9.82
N GLU A 195 16.18 20.41 9.22
CA GLU A 195 15.01 19.83 8.55
C GLU A 195 14.65 18.48 9.18
N ALA A 196 13.42 18.03 9.01
CA ALA A 196 12.98 16.75 9.53
C ALA A 196 11.89 16.12 8.67
N GLY A 197 11.83 14.78 8.70
CA GLY A 197 10.69 14.03 8.16
C GLY A 197 10.70 13.78 6.65
N SER A 198 11.79 14.08 5.95
CA SER A 198 11.98 13.68 4.55
C SER A 198 12.12 12.15 4.41
N VAL A 199 12.79 11.50 5.37
CA VAL A 199 12.83 10.03 5.54
C VAL A 199 12.05 9.64 6.81
N SER A 200 11.32 8.55 6.73
CA SER A 200 10.62 7.95 7.88
C SER A 200 10.96 6.47 8.03
N ALA A 201 10.74 5.91 9.21
CA ALA A 201 10.92 4.49 9.45
C ALA A 201 9.86 3.96 10.40
N ALA A 202 9.56 2.67 10.25
CA ALA A 202 8.76 1.92 11.19
C ALA A 202 9.44 0.57 11.46
N LEU A 203 9.43 0.14 12.71
CA LEU A 203 9.93 -1.16 13.14
C LEU A 203 8.86 -1.93 13.90
N LEU A 204 8.87 -3.25 13.77
CA LEU A 204 8.03 -4.19 14.49
C LEU A 204 8.89 -4.94 15.51
N THR A 205 8.42 -5.01 16.75
CA THR A 205 9.09 -5.76 17.81
C THR A 205 8.55 -7.18 17.96
N GLU A 206 9.26 -8.02 18.72
CA GLU A 206 8.82 -9.37 19.08
C GLU A 206 7.49 -9.39 19.85
N LYS A 207 7.19 -8.32 20.60
CA LYS A 207 5.90 -8.15 21.30
C LYS A 207 4.76 -7.72 20.38
N GLY A 208 5.03 -7.49 19.09
CA GLY A 208 4.04 -7.08 18.11
C GLY A 208 3.76 -5.57 18.06
N ASN A 209 4.58 -4.75 18.75
CA ASN A 209 4.42 -3.30 18.76
C ASN A 209 5.14 -2.65 17.58
N ILE A 210 4.56 -1.57 17.05
CA ILE A 210 5.15 -0.77 15.98
C ILE A 210 5.65 0.54 16.54
N TYR A 211 6.94 0.80 16.36
CA TYR A 211 7.57 2.08 16.69
C TYR A 211 8.00 2.80 15.42
N VAL A 212 7.78 4.11 15.40
CA VAL A 212 8.04 4.96 14.24
C VAL A 212 9.03 6.06 14.58
N GLY A 213 9.73 6.52 13.55
CA GLY A 213 10.72 7.58 13.64
C GLY A 213 10.81 8.36 12.32
N VAL A 214 11.32 9.58 12.42
CA VAL A 214 11.62 10.46 11.28
C VAL A 214 13.06 10.92 11.33
N CYS A 215 13.65 11.23 10.17
CA CYS A 215 14.98 11.84 10.15
C CYS A 215 14.95 13.24 10.78
N ILE A 216 16.10 13.64 11.31
CA ILE A 216 16.42 15.00 11.73
C ILE A 216 17.75 15.32 11.05
N ASP A 217 17.72 16.15 10.03
CA ASP A 217 18.87 16.55 9.24
C ASP A 217 19.40 17.88 9.78
N THR A 218 20.67 17.91 10.13
CA THR A 218 21.33 19.09 10.73
C THR A 218 22.56 19.47 9.92
N ALA A 219 23.08 20.68 10.12
CA ALA A 219 24.29 21.15 9.43
C ALA A 219 25.61 20.44 9.85
N CYS A 220 25.56 19.40 10.70
CA CYS A 220 26.72 18.64 11.16
C CYS A 220 26.34 17.19 11.52
N SER A 221 27.26 16.45 12.15
CA SER A 221 27.10 15.03 12.50
C SER A 221 26.05 14.74 13.60
N LEU A 222 25.37 15.76 14.12
CA LEU A 222 24.30 15.61 15.11
C LEU A 222 22.98 15.09 14.50
N GLY A 223 22.92 14.96 13.17
CA GLY A 223 21.75 14.43 12.48
C GLY A 223 21.40 13.00 12.89
N MET A 224 20.10 12.68 12.84
CA MET A 224 19.56 11.38 13.22
C MET A 224 18.76 10.78 12.07
N CYS A 225 19.08 9.54 11.72
CA CYS A 225 18.32 8.79 10.71
C CYS A 225 16.98 8.34 11.30
N ALA A 226 15.98 8.14 10.45
CA ALA A 226 14.64 7.75 10.88
C ALA A 226 14.61 6.41 11.64
N GLU A 227 15.43 5.46 11.21
CA GLU A 227 15.58 4.14 11.82
C GLU A 227 16.14 4.24 13.24
N ARG A 228 17.21 5.04 13.42
CA ARG A 228 17.80 5.30 14.75
C ARG A 228 16.80 5.98 15.68
N ASN A 229 15.99 6.89 15.15
CA ASN A 229 14.93 7.54 15.91
C ASN A 229 13.81 6.55 16.32
N ALA A 230 13.38 5.68 15.40
CA ALA A 230 12.40 4.62 15.70
C ALA A 230 12.93 3.63 16.76
N ILE A 231 14.21 3.28 16.68
CA ILE A 231 14.91 2.43 17.66
C ILE A 231 14.97 3.13 19.03
N ALA A 232 15.31 4.42 19.08
CA ALA A 232 15.31 5.17 20.33
C ALA A 232 13.91 5.21 20.97
N ASN A 233 12.86 5.36 20.17
CA ASN A 233 11.48 5.29 20.63
C ASN A 233 11.11 3.91 21.19
N MET A 234 11.50 2.84 20.50
CA MET A 234 11.34 1.45 20.99
C MET A 234 12.03 1.23 22.34
N ILE A 235 13.29 1.66 22.48
CA ILE A 235 14.06 1.53 23.72
C ILE A 235 13.43 2.35 24.84
N THR A 236 12.95 3.55 24.55
CA THR A 236 12.24 4.42 25.51
C THR A 236 11.00 3.71 26.09
N ASN A 237 10.37 2.83 25.31
CA ASN A 237 9.22 2.02 25.74
C ASN A 237 9.63 0.63 26.30
N GLY A 238 10.92 0.40 26.58
CA GLY A 238 11.41 -0.79 27.26
C GLY A 238 11.49 -2.04 26.38
N GLU A 239 11.60 -1.88 25.07
CA GLU A 239 11.78 -2.97 24.11
C GLU A 239 13.12 -2.87 23.39
N SER A 240 13.71 -4.02 23.05
CA SER A 240 15.03 -4.09 22.41
C SER A 240 15.11 -5.04 21.22
N ARG A 241 14.12 -5.92 21.02
CA ARG A 241 14.14 -6.92 19.94
C ARG A 241 13.37 -6.43 18.71
N ILE A 242 14.09 -6.18 17.62
CA ILE A 242 13.52 -5.78 16.32
C ILE A 242 13.36 -7.02 15.43
N VAL A 243 12.14 -7.26 14.96
CA VAL A 243 11.81 -8.37 14.05
C VAL A 243 11.85 -7.90 12.60
N LYS A 244 11.16 -6.79 12.29
CA LYS A 244 11.08 -6.20 10.95
C LYS A 244 11.31 -4.70 11.02
N ILE A 245 11.94 -4.12 9.99
CA ILE A 245 12.08 -2.67 9.84
C ILE A 245 11.94 -2.26 8.37
N THR A 246 11.31 -1.10 8.16
CA THR A 246 11.28 -0.43 6.86
C THR A 246 11.69 1.03 7.02
N ALA A 247 12.51 1.53 6.11
CA ALA A 247 12.73 2.96 5.91
C ALA A 247 12.02 3.38 4.63
N VAL A 248 11.40 4.56 4.64
CA VAL A 248 10.69 5.11 3.49
C VAL A 248 11.33 6.44 3.10
N MET A 249 11.80 6.49 1.86
CA MET A 249 12.55 7.58 1.25
C MET A 249 11.60 8.73 0.83
N PRO A 250 12.13 9.92 0.47
CA PRO A 250 11.30 11.07 0.10
C PRO A 250 10.36 10.79 -1.09
N ASP A 251 10.76 9.92 -2.02
CA ASP A 251 9.95 9.46 -3.16
C ASP A 251 8.86 8.45 -2.78
N GLY A 252 8.73 8.11 -1.48
CA GLY A 252 7.76 7.16 -0.96
C GLY A 252 8.14 5.69 -1.12
N LYS A 253 9.31 5.38 -1.70
CA LYS A 253 9.76 3.99 -1.84
C LYS A 253 10.42 3.49 -0.57
N ALA A 254 10.34 2.17 -0.35
CA ALA A 254 11.15 1.52 0.65
C ALA A 254 12.63 1.66 0.28
N GLY A 255 13.47 1.96 1.27
CA GLY A 255 14.91 2.18 1.09
C GLY A 255 15.74 1.39 2.07
N MET A 256 17.00 1.17 1.72
CA MET A 256 17.95 0.48 2.59
C MET A 256 18.45 1.41 3.71
N PRO A 257 18.47 0.93 4.97
CA PRO A 257 19.08 1.67 6.06
C PRO A 257 20.56 1.97 5.82
N CYS A 258 21.02 3.14 6.27
CA CYS A 258 22.42 3.53 6.10
C CYS A 258 23.36 2.65 6.94
N GLY A 259 24.68 2.70 6.69
CA GLY A 259 25.65 1.88 7.41
C GLY A 259 25.60 2.05 8.93
N ALA A 260 25.43 3.29 9.41
CA ALA A 260 25.34 3.55 10.86
C ALA A 260 24.06 2.98 11.50
N CYS A 261 22.93 2.98 10.78
CA CYS A 261 21.70 2.35 11.25
C CYS A 261 21.87 0.84 11.33
N ARG A 262 22.43 0.21 10.29
CA ARG A 262 22.67 -1.23 10.25
C ARG A 262 23.63 -1.68 11.35
N GLU A 263 24.70 -0.93 11.57
CA GLU A 263 25.65 -1.19 12.66
C GLU A 263 24.98 -1.09 14.03
N LEU A 264 24.16 -0.06 14.28
CA LEU A 264 23.41 0.04 15.54
C LEU A 264 22.47 -1.17 15.72
N MET A 265 21.75 -1.56 14.67
CA MET A 265 20.86 -2.74 14.74
C MET A 265 21.64 -4.01 15.06
N MET A 266 22.83 -4.23 14.48
CA MET A 266 23.68 -5.39 14.79
C MET A 266 24.18 -5.36 16.23
N GLN A 267 24.45 -4.19 16.80
CA GLN A 267 24.85 -4.07 18.21
C GLN A 267 23.68 -4.32 19.18
N ILE A 268 22.44 -4.03 18.76
CA ILE A 268 21.22 -4.31 19.55
C ILE A 268 20.83 -5.80 19.45
N ASP A 269 20.87 -6.37 18.25
CA ASP A 269 20.64 -7.78 17.99
C ASP A 269 21.79 -8.38 17.18
N SER A 270 22.77 -8.94 17.88
CA SER A 270 23.95 -9.55 17.25
C SER A 270 23.63 -10.81 16.45
N ALA A 271 22.42 -11.39 16.58
CA ALA A 271 22.02 -12.49 15.72
C ALA A 271 21.79 -12.04 14.26
N GLY A 272 21.56 -10.74 14.02
CA GLY A 272 21.37 -10.17 12.69
C GLY A 272 20.12 -10.68 11.97
N THR A 273 19.13 -11.16 12.73
CA THR A 273 17.90 -11.78 12.19
C THR A 273 16.83 -10.78 11.77
N THR A 274 16.99 -9.49 12.10
CA THR A 274 16.06 -8.45 11.72
C THR A 274 15.87 -8.42 10.20
N GLU A 275 14.63 -8.52 9.75
CA GLU A 275 14.27 -8.41 8.35
C GLU A 275 14.14 -6.93 7.94
N ILE A 276 14.69 -6.58 6.78
CA ILE A 276 14.69 -5.23 6.22
C ILE A 276 13.96 -5.24 4.89
N LEU A 277 12.94 -4.39 4.74
CA LEU A 277 12.24 -4.22 3.48
C LEU A 277 13.08 -3.39 2.50
N GLN A 278 13.51 -4.01 1.39
CA GLN A 278 14.26 -3.33 0.32
C GLN A 278 13.34 -2.71 -0.72
N ASP A 279 12.23 -3.38 -1.04
CA ASP A 279 11.25 -2.95 -2.03
C ASP A 279 9.86 -3.38 -1.59
N TYR A 280 8.95 -2.41 -1.48
CA TYR A 280 7.60 -2.63 -1.01
C TYR A 280 6.67 -3.26 -2.05
N GLU A 281 6.84 -2.93 -3.33
CA GLU A 281 5.93 -3.38 -4.40
C GLU A 281 6.08 -4.87 -4.67
N ILE A 282 7.32 -5.35 -4.68
CA ILE A 282 7.65 -6.77 -4.87
C ILE A 282 7.93 -7.50 -3.55
N LYS A 283 7.77 -6.82 -2.41
CA LYS A 283 8.02 -7.35 -1.06
C LYS A 283 9.42 -7.98 -0.93
N LYS A 284 10.44 -7.35 -1.52
CA LYS A 284 11.81 -7.84 -1.43
C LYS A 284 12.37 -7.54 -0.05
N VAL A 285 12.81 -8.59 0.65
CA VAL A 285 13.33 -8.53 2.01
C VAL A 285 14.76 -9.06 2.03
N ILE A 286 15.58 -8.50 2.93
CA ILE A 286 16.92 -8.99 3.24
C ILE A 286 17.09 -9.06 4.77
N THR A 287 17.86 -10.01 5.28
CA THR A 287 18.19 -10.01 6.71
C THR A 287 19.32 -9.04 7.01
N LEU A 288 19.36 -8.50 8.22
CA LEU A 288 20.40 -7.57 8.65
C LEU A 288 21.80 -8.18 8.50
N LYS A 289 21.98 -9.47 8.85
CA LYS A 289 23.27 -10.17 8.72
C LYS A 289 23.79 -10.19 7.29
N GLU A 290 22.91 -10.40 6.30
CA GLU A 290 23.30 -10.37 4.88
C GLU A 290 23.76 -8.98 4.41
N THR A 291 23.35 -7.91 5.10
CA THR A 291 23.78 -6.54 4.76
C THR A 291 25.14 -6.14 5.33
N LEU A 292 25.66 -6.92 6.28
CA LEU A 292 26.92 -6.67 6.99
C LEU A 292 27.71 -8.00 7.10
N PRO A 293 28.25 -8.52 5.98
CA PRO A 293 29.07 -9.72 6.02
C PRO A 293 30.34 -9.48 6.84
N ASP A 294 30.83 -10.53 7.50
CA ASP A 294 32.04 -10.52 8.33
C ASP A 294 32.01 -9.43 9.41
N TRP A 295 30.85 -9.28 10.07
CA TRP A 295 30.68 -8.32 11.15
C TRP A 295 31.71 -8.59 12.26
N TRP A 296 32.40 -7.53 12.69
CA TRP A 296 33.69 -7.57 13.41
C TRP A 296 33.72 -8.31 14.77
N LYS A 297 32.57 -8.75 15.28
CA LYS A 297 32.45 -9.44 16.56
C LYS A 297 32.27 -10.97 16.41
N ASP A 298 32.04 -11.46 15.19
CA ASP A 298 31.94 -12.89 14.84
C ASP A 298 33.32 -13.50 14.53
#